data_AF-A0A7Y4RX17-F1
#
_entry.id   AF-A0A7Y4RX17-F1
#
_cell.length_a   1.000
_cell.length_b   1.000
_cell.length_c   1.000
_cell.angle_alpha   90.00
_cell.angle_beta   90.00
_cell.angle_gamma   90.00
#
_symmetry.space_group_name_H-M   'P 1'
#
loop_
_entity.id
_entity.type
_entity.pdbx_description
1 polymer ?
#
loop_
_entity_poly.entity_id
_entity_poly.type
_entity_poly.pdbx_seq_one_letter_code
_entity_poly.pdbx_strand_id
1 'polypeptide(L)'
;MYNFDPSYGYSLEKLLRIATPASPDNFAEFWQARYEKVMLLTSPYPRLKPSSQTHPNFECYDINYRSTNNYDIGGWLLIPKNGSIRRGIIVGHGYGGRDGPDFHLPIDNAAFLFPCFRGLSRSRRWPISDNPSFHVLHDIDKKDHYILGGCVEDLWLAVSVLLNVCPAVSGHIAYLGISFGGGIGALALPWESRIQRAHLNVPSFGNHPLRLQLPTLGSAAAVQAYQRERGNALATLAYYDAAIASRYTQAPVHVAAALADPVVSPPGQFSIYNALPPNKKLFLLDWGHADYAGQFEQQRALLSDLQEFLHDL
;
A
#
# COMPACT_ATOMS: atom_id res chain seq x y z
N MET A 1 -6.06 -15.16 21.03
CA MET A 1 -7.52 -15.32 20.84
C MET A 1 -8.15 -13.93 20.92
N TYR A 2 -8.91 -13.55 19.91
CA TYR A 2 -9.61 -12.25 19.84
C TYR A 2 -10.96 -12.39 20.56
N ASN A 3 -11.51 -11.30 21.10
CA ASN A 3 -12.81 -11.30 21.79
C ASN A 3 -14.00 -10.99 20.86
N PHE A 4 -13.81 -11.09 19.55
CA PHE A 4 -14.80 -10.86 18.52
C PHE A 4 -14.60 -11.84 17.36
N ASP A 5 -15.64 -12.02 16.54
CA ASP A 5 -15.60 -12.81 15.30
C ASP A 5 -14.92 -11.99 14.17
N PRO A 6 -13.75 -12.42 13.64
CA PRO A 6 -13.02 -11.69 12.60
C PRO A 6 -13.67 -11.72 11.21
N SER A 7 -14.73 -12.52 11.01
CA SER A 7 -15.59 -12.45 9.81
C SER A 7 -16.71 -11.41 9.95
N TYR A 8 -16.97 -10.95 11.19
CA TYR A 8 -18.05 -10.03 11.55
C TYR A 8 -19.45 -10.53 11.11
N GLY A 9 -19.63 -11.85 10.95
CA GLY A 9 -20.86 -12.47 10.44
C GLY A 9 -21.17 -12.17 8.97
N TYR A 10 -20.20 -11.67 8.18
CA TYR A 10 -20.40 -11.43 6.75
C TYR A 10 -20.17 -12.69 5.93
N SER A 11 -21.10 -13.01 5.04
CA SER A 11 -20.86 -13.94 3.94
C SER A 11 -20.15 -13.24 2.78
N LEU A 12 -19.50 -13.99 1.89
CA LEU A 12 -18.90 -13.45 0.67
C LEU A 12 -19.89 -12.61 -0.15
N GLU A 13 -21.14 -13.08 -0.29
CA GLU A 13 -22.19 -12.35 -1.01
C GLU A 13 -22.45 -10.96 -0.40
N LYS A 14 -22.46 -10.86 0.94
CA LYS A 14 -22.61 -9.58 1.64
C LYS A 14 -21.37 -8.71 1.46
N LEU A 15 -20.17 -9.29 1.55
CA LEU A 15 -18.90 -8.58 1.37
C LEU A 15 -18.83 -7.93 -0.03
N LEU A 16 -19.22 -8.66 -1.08
CA LEU A 16 -19.25 -8.17 -2.46
C LEU A 16 -20.30 -7.08 -2.73
N ARG A 17 -21.21 -6.82 -1.79
CA ARG A 17 -22.24 -5.77 -1.87
C ARG A 17 -21.97 -4.57 -0.98
N ILE A 18 -20.85 -4.55 -0.25
CA ILE A 18 -20.51 -3.42 0.61
C ILE A 18 -20.32 -2.17 -0.23
N ALA A 19 -21.11 -1.15 0.07
CA ALA A 19 -21.04 0.14 -0.58
C ALA A 19 -19.83 0.93 -0.09
N THR A 20 -19.18 1.61 -1.02
CA THR A 20 -18.20 2.64 -0.73
C THR A 20 -18.89 3.85 -0.08
N PRO A 21 -18.30 4.49 0.95
CA PRO A 21 -18.91 5.63 1.62
C PRO A 21 -19.09 6.85 0.71
N ALA A 22 -19.82 7.84 1.22
CA ALA A 22 -19.96 9.15 0.57
C ALA A 22 -18.59 9.84 0.48
N SER A 23 -18.32 10.47 -0.66
CA SER A 23 -17.09 11.21 -0.90
C SER A 23 -17.25 12.66 -0.47
N PRO A 24 -16.23 13.31 0.12
CA PRO A 24 -16.13 14.76 0.09
C PRO A 24 -16.25 15.29 -1.35
N ASP A 25 -16.91 16.43 -1.53
CA ASP A 25 -17.17 17.01 -2.86
C ASP A 25 -15.88 17.31 -3.63
N ASN A 26 -14.84 17.74 -2.93
CA ASN A 26 -13.53 18.12 -3.50
C ASN A 26 -12.44 17.03 -3.28
N PHE A 27 -12.84 15.76 -3.14
CA PHE A 27 -11.90 14.67 -2.84
C PHE A 27 -10.85 14.49 -3.93
N ALA A 28 -11.27 14.51 -5.21
CA ALA A 28 -10.37 14.29 -6.34
C ALA A 28 -9.40 15.47 -6.49
N GLU A 29 -9.91 16.69 -6.38
CA GLU A 29 -9.14 17.93 -6.46
C GLU A 29 -8.07 17.98 -5.37
N PHE A 30 -8.39 17.53 -4.15
CA PHE A 30 -7.43 17.44 -3.06
C PHE A 30 -6.23 16.55 -3.40
N TRP A 31 -6.47 15.36 -3.95
CA TRP A 31 -5.40 14.42 -4.28
C TRP A 31 -4.65 14.80 -5.56
N GLN A 32 -5.35 15.31 -6.58
CA GLN A 32 -4.73 15.82 -7.80
C GLN A 32 -3.80 16.99 -7.50
N ALA A 33 -4.24 17.98 -6.73
CA ALA A 33 -3.39 19.11 -6.34
C ALA A 33 -2.15 18.64 -5.55
N ARG A 34 -2.31 17.62 -4.70
CA ARG A 34 -1.17 17.00 -3.99
C ARG A 34 -0.22 16.32 -4.99
N TYR A 35 -0.73 15.51 -5.91
CA TYR A 35 0.08 14.81 -6.92
C TYR A 35 0.86 15.78 -7.80
N GLU A 36 0.20 16.81 -8.34
CA GLU A 36 0.83 17.85 -9.16
C GLU A 36 1.98 18.53 -8.40
N LYS A 37 1.76 18.90 -7.14
CA LYS A 37 2.81 19.48 -6.29
C LYS A 37 4.02 18.55 -6.14
N VAL A 38 3.80 17.24 -6.02
CA VAL A 38 4.90 16.26 -5.96
C VAL A 38 5.62 16.15 -7.29
N MET A 39 4.90 16.13 -8.42
CA MET A 39 5.49 16.03 -9.75
C MET A 39 6.31 17.26 -10.16
N LEU A 40 6.04 18.42 -9.57
CA LEU A 40 6.83 19.64 -9.74
C LEU A 40 8.18 19.60 -9.00
N LEU A 41 8.39 18.67 -8.08
CA LEU A 41 9.69 18.50 -7.44
C LEU A 41 10.68 17.93 -8.46
N THR A 42 11.89 18.51 -8.52
CA THR A 42 12.97 17.95 -9.31
C THR A 42 13.15 16.47 -8.95
N SER A 43 13.03 15.60 -9.96
CA SER A 43 13.07 14.14 -9.79
C SER A 43 14.24 13.75 -8.87
N PRO A 44 13.98 13.07 -7.75
CA PRO A 44 15.03 12.86 -6.76
C PRO A 44 16.05 11.88 -7.32
N TYR A 45 17.29 12.35 -7.48
CA TYR A 45 18.42 11.47 -7.77
C TYR A 45 18.69 10.62 -6.52
N PRO A 46 18.48 9.30 -6.58
CA PRO A 46 18.70 8.46 -5.43
C PRO A 46 20.21 8.30 -5.18
N ARG A 47 20.57 8.16 -3.91
CA ARG A 47 21.89 7.64 -3.53
C ARG A 47 21.80 6.13 -3.40
N LEU A 48 22.66 5.42 -4.14
CA LEU A 48 22.78 3.98 -4.09
C LEU A 48 24.10 3.60 -3.40
N LYS A 49 24.04 2.63 -2.50
CA LYS A 49 25.22 1.98 -1.90
C LYS A 49 25.03 0.47 -2.00
N PRO A 50 26.09 -0.32 -2.28
CA PRO A 50 25.99 -1.77 -2.18
C PRO A 50 25.43 -2.19 -0.80
N SER A 51 24.43 -3.05 -0.79
CA SER A 51 23.84 -3.55 0.44
C SER A 51 24.75 -4.59 1.10
N SER A 52 24.64 -4.74 2.42
CA SER A 52 25.26 -5.87 3.13
C SER A 52 24.61 -7.22 2.79
N GLN A 53 23.37 -7.19 2.30
CA GLN A 53 22.67 -8.39 1.84
C GLN A 53 23.17 -8.77 0.45
N THR A 54 23.40 -10.06 0.23
CA THR A 54 23.84 -10.58 -1.07
C THR A 54 22.85 -11.62 -1.58
N HIS A 55 22.71 -11.70 -2.90
CA HIS A 55 21.86 -12.70 -3.54
C HIS A 55 22.52 -13.20 -4.83
N PRO A 56 22.42 -14.50 -5.18
CA PRO A 56 23.03 -15.03 -6.40
C PRO A 56 22.51 -14.35 -7.68
N ASN A 57 21.22 -14.00 -7.70
CA ASN A 57 20.56 -13.49 -8.92
C ASN A 57 20.44 -11.97 -9.00
N PHE A 58 20.68 -11.25 -7.89
CA PHE A 58 20.46 -9.80 -7.82
C PHE A 58 21.72 -9.06 -7.34
N GLU A 59 21.93 -7.88 -7.90
CA GLU A 59 22.69 -6.81 -7.28
C GLU A 59 21.79 -6.10 -6.27
N CYS A 60 22.22 -6.06 -5.02
CA CYS A 60 21.44 -5.50 -3.92
C CYS A 60 22.02 -4.13 -3.53
N TYR A 61 21.18 -3.10 -3.52
CA TYR A 61 21.55 -1.76 -3.10
C TYR A 61 20.70 -1.29 -1.94
N ASP A 62 21.35 -0.64 -0.98
CA ASP A 62 20.68 0.28 -0.06
C ASP A 62 20.43 1.58 -0.83
N ILE A 63 19.17 2.00 -0.90
CA ILE A 63 18.74 3.20 -1.62
C ILE A 63 18.24 4.26 -0.64
N ASN A 64 18.53 5.52 -0.94
CA ASN A 64 17.96 6.65 -0.25
C ASN A 64 17.64 7.80 -1.21
N TYR A 65 16.47 8.41 -1.07
CA TYR A 65 16.03 9.54 -1.89
C TYR A 65 15.26 10.57 -1.07
N ARG A 66 15.21 11.80 -1.55
CA ARG A 66 14.48 12.88 -0.88
C ARG A 66 13.03 12.92 -1.35
N SER A 67 12.11 12.95 -0.40
CA SER A 67 10.68 13.13 -0.59
C SER A 67 10.24 14.56 -0.25
N THR A 68 8.92 14.81 -0.28
CA THR A 68 8.32 16.08 0.15
C THR A 68 8.73 16.44 1.58
N ASN A 69 8.62 17.73 1.94
CA ASN A 69 8.96 18.24 3.27
C ASN A 69 10.40 17.89 3.71
N ASN A 70 11.29 17.78 2.73
CA ASN A 70 12.69 17.41 2.93
C ASN A 70 12.84 16.08 3.72
N TYR A 71 11.96 15.11 3.50
CA TYR A 71 12.00 13.83 4.20
C TYR A 71 12.91 12.83 3.47
N ASP A 72 13.83 12.18 4.17
CA ASP A 72 14.69 11.16 3.56
C ASP A 72 13.99 9.79 3.61
N ILE A 73 13.83 9.18 2.43
CA ILE A 73 13.21 7.86 2.28
C ILE A 73 14.29 6.84 1.99
N GLY A 74 14.42 5.86 2.88
CA GLY A 74 15.30 4.72 2.74
C GLY A 74 14.58 3.50 2.15
N GLY A 75 15.35 2.52 1.71
CA GLY A 75 14.82 1.25 1.22
C GLY A 75 15.90 0.33 0.67
N TRP A 76 15.48 -0.57 -0.22
CA TRP A 76 16.36 -1.43 -0.99
C TRP A 76 15.98 -1.40 -2.47
N LEU A 77 16.97 -1.61 -3.32
CA LEU A 77 16.79 -1.80 -4.76
C LEU A 77 17.48 -3.12 -5.15
N LEU A 78 16.73 -3.99 -5.83
CA LEU A 78 17.27 -5.20 -6.45
C LEU A 78 17.30 -5.02 -7.96
N ILE A 79 18.47 -5.24 -8.55
CA ILE A 79 18.67 -5.25 -10.00
C ILE A 79 19.12 -6.65 -10.42
N PRO A 80 18.46 -7.31 -11.40
CA PRO A 80 18.91 -8.60 -11.92
C PRO A 80 20.36 -8.52 -12.43
N LYS A 81 21.22 -9.46 -11.99
CA LYS A 81 22.61 -9.55 -12.48
C LYS A 81 22.72 -9.98 -13.94
N ASN A 82 21.73 -10.74 -14.41
CA ASN A 82 21.69 -11.33 -15.74
C ASN A 82 20.34 -11.01 -16.39
N GLY A 83 20.33 -10.95 -17.72
CA GLY A 83 19.13 -10.66 -18.50
C GLY A 83 18.86 -9.17 -18.68
N SER A 84 17.83 -8.86 -19.47
CA SER A 84 17.40 -7.48 -19.71
C SER A 84 16.36 -7.07 -18.67
N ILE A 85 16.55 -5.92 -18.02
CA ILE A 85 15.54 -5.32 -17.15
C ILE A 85 14.41 -4.78 -18.04
N ARG A 86 13.22 -5.37 -17.94
CA ARG A 86 12.03 -4.97 -18.72
C ARG A 86 10.89 -4.48 -17.86
N ARG A 87 10.89 -4.82 -16.57
CA ARG A 87 9.80 -4.53 -15.63
C ARG A 87 10.32 -3.80 -14.42
N GLY A 88 9.51 -2.90 -13.89
CA GLY A 88 9.77 -2.20 -12.64
C GLY A 88 8.72 -2.59 -11.60
N ILE A 89 9.13 -3.09 -10.45
CA ILE A 89 8.20 -3.49 -9.39
C ILE A 89 8.49 -2.66 -8.15
N ILE A 90 7.49 -1.90 -7.69
CA ILE A 90 7.57 -1.19 -6.41
C ILE A 90 6.79 -2.00 -5.38
N VAL A 91 7.44 -2.36 -4.28
CA VAL A 91 6.85 -3.21 -3.26
C VAL A 91 6.67 -2.40 -1.97
N GLY A 92 5.43 -2.09 -1.61
CA GLY A 92 5.09 -1.54 -0.29
C GLY A 92 5.15 -2.60 0.82
N HIS A 93 5.20 -2.16 2.08
CA HIS A 93 5.31 -3.04 3.24
C HIS A 93 4.08 -2.99 4.15
N GLY A 94 3.94 -3.97 5.04
CA GLY A 94 2.92 -3.97 6.10
C GLY A 94 3.21 -2.91 7.18
N TYR A 95 2.25 -2.65 8.08
CA TYR A 95 2.36 -1.51 9.01
C TYR A 95 3.51 -1.65 10.01
N GLY A 96 3.97 -2.88 10.30
CA GLY A 96 5.15 -3.15 11.12
C GLY A 96 6.49 -2.80 10.45
N GLY A 97 6.47 -2.36 9.19
CA GLY A 97 7.68 -2.10 8.42
C GLY A 97 8.17 -3.32 7.65
N ARG A 98 9.44 -3.25 7.28
CA ARG A 98 10.28 -4.33 6.74
C ARG A 98 11.74 -4.13 7.11
N ASP A 99 12.51 -5.22 7.10
CA ASP A 99 13.94 -5.23 7.43
C ASP A 99 14.84 -5.62 6.24
N GLY A 100 14.23 -5.93 5.09
CA GLY A 100 14.93 -6.32 3.88
C GLY A 100 14.02 -6.37 2.65
N PRO A 101 14.62 -6.64 1.47
CA PRO A 101 13.89 -6.92 0.24
C PRO A 101 13.30 -8.34 0.23
N ASP A 102 12.29 -8.54 -0.60
CA ASP A 102 11.64 -9.84 -0.79
C ASP A 102 12.27 -10.58 -1.98
N PHE A 103 13.08 -11.61 -1.70
CA PHE A 103 13.78 -12.38 -2.75
C PHE A 103 12.90 -13.47 -3.41
N HIS A 104 11.74 -13.76 -2.85
CA HIS A 104 10.87 -14.87 -3.26
C HIS A 104 9.81 -14.47 -4.30
N LEU A 105 9.78 -13.20 -4.74
CA LEU A 105 8.79 -12.72 -5.71
C LEU A 105 9.07 -13.32 -7.10
N PRO A 106 8.12 -14.08 -7.70
CA PRO A 106 8.34 -14.83 -8.94
C PRO A 106 8.14 -13.94 -10.18
N ILE A 107 8.84 -12.81 -10.26
CA ILE A 107 8.73 -11.87 -11.38
C ILE A 107 10.09 -11.73 -12.07
N ASP A 108 10.22 -12.37 -13.22
CA ASP A 108 11.45 -12.34 -14.00
C ASP A 108 11.68 -10.98 -14.67
N ASN A 109 12.95 -10.70 -15.02
CA ASN A 109 13.36 -9.50 -15.75
C ASN A 109 12.94 -8.17 -15.08
N ALA A 110 12.76 -8.19 -13.75
CA ALA A 110 12.26 -7.08 -12.98
C ALA A 110 13.33 -6.44 -12.09
N ALA A 111 13.41 -5.12 -12.11
CA ALA A 111 14.04 -4.35 -11.04
C ALA A 111 13.02 -4.10 -9.94
N PHE A 112 13.39 -4.33 -8.68
CA PHE A 112 12.49 -4.20 -7.54
C PHE A 112 12.93 -3.06 -6.62
N LEU A 113 12.04 -2.12 -6.36
CA LEU A 113 12.23 -1.04 -5.40
C LEU A 113 11.36 -1.28 -4.17
N PHE A 114 11.99 -1.31 -3.00
CA PHE A 114 11.36 -1.55 -1.71
C PHE A 114 11.44 -0.28 -0.84
N PRO A 115 10.64 0.76 -1.10
CA PRO A 115 10.67 1.97 -0.30
C PRO A 115 10.13 1.67 1.11
N CYS A 116 10.77 2.23 2.14
CA CYS A 116 10.22 2.30 3.49
C CYS A 116 9.44 3.60 3.60
N PHE A 117 8.13 3.56 3.77
CA PHE A 117 7.35 4.79 3.88
C PHE A 117 7.77 5.59 5.11
N ARG A 118 7.70 6.93 5.00
CA ARG A 118 8.17 7.86 6.04
C ARG A 118 7.67 7.48 7.43
N GLY A 119 8.54 7.59 8.44
CA GLY A 119 8.26 7.22 9.82
C GLY A 119 8.57 5.76 10.15
N LEU A 120 8.75 4.88 9.16
CA LEU A 120 8.89 3.44 9.37
C LEU A 120 10.21 2.89 8.81
N SER A 121 10.69 1.80 9.39
CA SER A 121 11.87 1.06 8.92
C SER A 121 13.10 1.94 8.67
N ARG A 122 13.60 2.02 7.43
CA ARG A 122 14.78 2.82 7.05
C ARG A 122 14.48 4.31 6.88
N SER A 123 13.24 4.72 7.10
CA SER A 123 12.76 6.10 6.99
C SER A 123 12.24 6.64 8.33
N ARG A 124 12.71 6.07 9.45
CA ARG A 124 12.40 6.57 10.80
C ARG A 124 12.94 7.98 11.00
N ARG A 125 12.12 8.85 11.59
CA ARG A 125 12.54 10.20 12.01
C ARG A 125 11.60 10.75 13.06
N TRP A 126 12.16 11.15 14.20
CA TRP A 126 11.45 11.87 15.25
C TRP A 126 10.89 13.21 14.72
N PRO A 127 9.66 13.64 15.09
CA PRO A 127 8.79 13.09 16.14
C PRO A 127 7.80 12.01 15.67
N ILE A 128 7.96 11.46 14.47
CA ILE A 128 7.07 10.42 13.95
C ILE A 128 7.43 9.09 14.62
N SER A 129 6.49 8.53 15.39
CA SER A 129 6.67 7.22 16.00
C SER A 129 6.63 6.12 14.93
N ASP A 130 7.49 5.13 15.04
CA ASP A 130 7.48 3.94 14.19
C ASP A 130 6.55 2.83 14.73
N ASN A 131 5.93 3.03 15.89
CA ASN A 131 4.91 2.15 16.40
C ASN A 131 3.61 2.37 15.59
N PRO A 132 3.02 1.31 15.00
CA PRO A 132 1.81 1.39 14.21
C PRO A 132 0.67 2.22 14.80
N SER A 133 0.44 2.05 16.10
CA SER A 133 -0.67 2.68 16.84
C SER A 133 -0.49 4.18 17.03
N PHE A 134 0.75 4.67 17.02
CA PHE A 134 1.04 6.10 17.16
C PHE A 134 1.34 6.75 15.81
N HIS A 135 1.98 6.01 14.90
CA HIS A 135 2.23 6.46 13.53
C HIS A 135 0.91 6.86 12.86
N VAL A 136 -0.12 6.00 12.90
CA VAL A 136 -1.43 6.26 12.27
C VAL A 136 -2.15 7.49 12.81
N LEU A 137 -1.77 7.98 13.99
CA LEU A 137 -2.37 9.15 14.63
C LEU A 137 -1.57 10.44 14.37
N HIS A 138 -0.40 10.34 13.74
CA HIS A 138 0.47 11.49 13.52
C HIS A 138 -0.21 12.50 12.57
N ASP A 139 -0.56 13.66 13.13
CA ASP A 139 -1.32 14.74 12.48
C ASP A 139 -2.70 14.31 11.91
N ILE A 140 -3.37 13.35 12.57
CA ILE A 140 -4.68 12.84 12.13
C ILE A 140 -5.80 13.89 12.15
N ASP A 141 -5.67 14.95 12.93
CA ASP A 141 -6.59 16.08 13.00
C ASP A 141 -6.26 17.19 11.97
N LYS A 142 -5.18 17.03 11.20
CA LYS A 142 -4.70 18.01 10.21
C LYS A 142 -4.70 17.39 8.81
N LYS A 143 -5.83 17.49 8.12
CA LYS A 143 -6.04 16.94 6.77
C LYS A 143 -4.86 17.09 5.80
N ASP A 144 -4.24 18.27 5.75
CA ASP A 144 -3.17 18.54 4.77
C ASP A 144 -1.79 18.01 5.20
N HIS A 145 -1.62 17.71 6.49
CA HIS A 145 -0.36 17.26 7.11
C HIS A 145 -0.39 15.79 7.54
N TYR A 146 -1.54 15.12 7.43
CA TYR A 146 -1.71 13.76 7.92
C TYR A 146 -0.71 12.79 7.30
N ILE A 147 -0.13 11.94 8.15
CA ILE A 147 1.01 11.07 7.81
C ILE A 147 0.79 10.21 6.57
N LEU A 148 -0.44 9.70 6.35
CA LEU A 148 -0.74 8.82 5.22
C LEU A 148 -0.61 9.57 3.88
N GLY A 149 -0.83 10.89 3.88
CA GLY A 149 -0.62 11.72 2.69
C GLY A 149 0.84 11.72 2.30
N GLY A 150 1.73 11.87 3.29
CA GLY A 150 3.15 11.75 3.05
C GLY A 150 3.59 10.37 2.55
N CYS A 151 3.03 9.28 3.09
CA CYS A 151 3.34 7.93 2.61
C CYS A 151 2.90 7.72 1.14
N VAL A 152 1.79 8.32 0.72
CA VAL A 152 1.35 8.33 -0.68
C VAL A 152 2.33 9.11 -1.56
N GLU A 153 2.77 10.30 -1.10
CA GLU A 153 3.78 11.11 -1.80
C GLU A 153 5.11 10.36 -1.97
N ASP A 154 5.51 9.57 -0.96
CA ASP A 154 6.70 8.72 -1.01
C ASP A 154 6.62 7.65 -2.10
N LEU A 155 5.43 7.09 -2.33
CA LEU A 155 5.17 6.09 -3.37
C LEU A 155 5.25 6.72 -4.77
N TRP A 156 4.62 7.86 -5.01
CA TRP A 156 4.72 8.56 -6.29
C TRP A 156 6.16 8.94 -6.64
N LEU A 157 6.94 9.36 -5.64
CA LEU A 157 8.37 9.62 -5.84
C LEU A 157 9.18 8.34 -6.01
N ALA A 158 8.81 7.22 -5.39
CA ALA A 158 9.43 5.92 -5.65
C ALA A 158 9.33 5.54 -7.14
N VAL A 159 8.20 5.84 -7.80
CA VAL A 159 8.03 5.64 -9.24
C VAL A 159 9.03 6.47 -10.04
N SER A 160 9.18 7.77 -9.72
CA SER A 160 10.18 8.65 -10.34
C SER A 160 11.60 8.14 -10.11
N VAL A 161 11.92 7.68 -8.90
CA VAL A 161 13.23 7.11 -8.54
C VAL A 161 13.53 5.86 -9.36
N LEU A 162 12.57 4.93 -9.47
CA LEU A 162 12.74 3.71 -10.24
C LEU A 162 12.99 4.01 -11.72
N LEU A 163 12.24 4.96 -12.29
CA LEU A 163 12.43 5.40 -13.67
C LEU A 163 13.79 6.07 -13.91
N ASN A 164 14.33 6.80 -12.93
CA ASN A 164 15.67 7.37 -13.04
C ASN A 164 16.77 6.29 -13.06
N VAL A 165 16.64 5.27 -12.19
CA VAL A 165 17.67 4.23 -12.05
C VAL A 165 17.57 3.19 -13.15
N CYS A 166 16.35 2.87 -13.59
CA CYS A 166 16.07 1.87 -14.61
C CYS A 166 15.13 2.43 -15.71
N PRO A 167 15.55 3.39 -16.54
CA PRO A 167 14.68 4.01 -17.54
C PRO A 167 14.00 3.03 -18.51
N ALA A 168 14.62 1.86 -18.73
CA ALA A 168 14.10 0.79 -19.59
C ALA A 168 12.75 0.21 -19.13
N VAL A 169 12.34 0.42 -17.86
CA VAL A 169 11.06 -0.08 -17.34
C VAL A 169 9.89 0.88 -17.59
N SER A 170 10.14 2.02 -18.24
CA SER A 170 9.08 2.99 -18.57
C SER A 170 7.93 2.31 -19.31
N GLY A 171 6.70 2.55 -18.86
CA GLY A 171 5.50 1.90 -19.38
C GLY A 171 5.28 0.46 -18.92
N HIS A 172 6.14 -0.10 -18.05
CA HIS A 172 6.09 -1.51 -17.59
C HIS A 172 6.30 -1.60 -16.07
N ILE A 173 5.66 -0.69 -15.32
CA ILE A 173 5.77 -0.59 -13.85
C ILE A 173 4.54 -1.17 -13.17
N ALA A 174 4.75 -2.01 -12.15
CA ALA A 174 3.67 -2.45 -11.25
C ALA A 174 3.95 -2.13 -9.79
N TYR A 175 2.87 -2.03 -9.02
CA TYR A 175 2.91 -1.87 -7.57
C TYR A 175 2.38 -3.09 -6.84
N LEU A 176 3.09 -3.58 -5.83
CA LEU A 176 2.63 -4.64 -4.92
C LEU A 176 2.58 -4.08 -3.51
N GLY A 177 1.44 -4.16 -2.82
CA GLY A 177 1.30 -3.67 -1.45
C GLY A 177 0.49 -4.61 -0.57
N ILE A 178 0.92 -4.79 0.67
CA ILE A 178 0.21 -5.59 1.67
C ILE A 178 -0.25 -4.75 2.86
N SER A 179 -1.48 -4.96 3.34
CA SER A 179 -2.03 -4.33 4.54
C SER A 179 -1.90 -2.80 4.50
N PHE A 180 -0.95 -2.22 5.25
CA PHE A 180 -0.57 -0.81 5.16
C PHE A 180 -0.24 -0.37 3.73
N GLY A 181 0.73 -1.03 3.08
CA GLY A 181 1.11 -0.77 1.70
C GLY A 181 -0.05 -0.99 0.74
N GLY A 182 -0.91 -1.98 0.99
CA GLY A 182 -2.13 -2.16 0.20
C GLY A 182 -3.05 -0.94 0.27
N GLY A 183 -3.24 -0.36 1.46
CA GLY A 183 -4.02 0.86 1.63
C GLY A 183 -3.35 2.11 1.06
N ILE A 184 -2.04 2.29 1.24
CA ILE A 184 -1.28 3.39 0.62
C ILE A 184 -1.32 3.29 -0.91
N GLY A 185 -1.17 2.09 -1.46
CA GLY A 185 -1.34 1.82 -2.88
C GLY A 185 -2.72 2.23 -3.38
N ALA A 186 -3.79 1.78 -2.71
CA ALA A 186 -5.15 2.16 -3.08
C ALA A 186 -5.40 3.69 -3.09
N LEU A 187 -4.76 4.44 -2.18
CA LEU A 187 -4.82 5.90 -2.17
C LEU A 187 -3.99 6.55 -3.30
N ALA A 188 -2.86 5.94 -3.67
CA ALA A 188 -1.90 6.50 -4.61
C ALA A 188 -2.24 6.22 -6.08
N LEU A 189 -2.74 5.02 -6.38
CA LEU A 189 -2.95 4.49 -7.73
C LEU A 189 -3.79 5.38 -8.65
N PRO A 190 -4.87 6.03 -8.21
CA PRO A 190 -5.73 6.81 -9.11
C PRO A 190 -5.03 7.97 -9.81
N TRP A 191 -3.93 8.45 -9.23
CA TRP A 191 -3.25 9.67 -9.64
C TRP A 191 -1.92 9.36 -10.35
N GLU A 192 -1.48 8.10 -10.32
CA GLU A 192 -0.17 7.66 -10.76
C GLU A 192 -0.29 6.79 -12.02
N SER A 193 -0.41 7.44 -13.18
CA SER A 193 -0.61 6.77 -14.47
C SER A 193 0.59 5.95 -14.96
N ARG A 194 1.78 6.13 -14.33
CA ARG A 194 2.98 5.37 -14.69
C ARG A 194 2.93 3.94 -14.16
N ILE A 195 2.13 3.66 -13.12
CA ILE A 195 1.87 2.30 -12.65
C ILE A 195 0.80 1.66 -13.57
N GLN A 196 1.18 0.62 -14.30
CA GLN A 196 0.31 -0.06 -15.25
C GLN A 196 -0.54 -1.17 -14.62
N ARG A 197 -0.05 -1.79 -13.55
CA ARG A 197 -0.77 -2.85 -12.82
C ARG A 197 -0.51 -2.77 -11.33
N ALA A 198 -1.47 -3.18 -10.52
CA ALA A 198 -1.28 -3.20 -9.07
C ALA A 198 -1.82 -4.46 -8.42
N HIS A 199 -1.12 -4.93 -7.39
CA HIS A 199 -1.59 -5.95 -6.48
C HIS A 199 -1.76 -5.38 -5.08
N LEU A 200 -2.96 -5.52 -4.52
CA LEU A 200 -3.31 -5.07 -3.18
C LEU A 200 -3.70 -6.29 -2.35
N ASN A 201 -2.83 -6.69 -1.42
CA ASN A 201 -3.07 -7.81 -0.51
C ASN A 201 -3.61 -7.32 0.83
N VAL A 202 -4.77 -7.80 1.23
CA VAL A 202 -5.52 -7.42 2.44
C VAL A 202 -5.49 -5.90 2.71
N PRO A 203 -5.87 -5.05 1.74
CA PRO A 203 -5.59 -3.62 1.78
C PRO A 203 -6.32 -2.90 2.93
N SER A 204 -5.60 -2.03 3.63
CA SER A 204 -6.14 -1.22 4.74
C SER A 204 -6.80 0.09 4.28
N PHE A 205 -7.31 0.85 5.25
CA PHE A 205 -7.90 2.20 5.11
C PHE A 205 -9.18 2.29 4.25
N GLY A 206 -9.80 1.17 3.94
CA GLY A 206 -11.10 1.16 3.26
C GLY A 206 -12.25 1.38 4.24
N ASN A 207 -13.19 2.24 3.86
CA ASN A 207 -14.45 2.48 4.56
C ASN A 207 -14.27 2.87 6.04
N HIS A 208 -13.70 4.06 6.27
CA HIS A 208 -13.47 4.60 7.61
C HIS A 208 -14.73 4.61 8.50
N PRO A 209 -15.94 4.95 8.01
CA PRO A 209 -17.16 4.86 8.82
C PRO A 209 -17.41 3.47 9.41
N LEU A 210 -17.23 2.40 8.61
CA LEU A 210 -17.31 1.01 9.10
C LEU A 210 -16.10 0.66 9.98
N ARG A 211 -14.89 0.99 9.54
CA ARG A 211 -13.64 0.72 10.27
C ARG A 211 -13.67 1.28 11.69
N LEU A 212 -14.34 2.40 11.93
CA LEU A 212 -14.47 3.01 13.26
C LEU A 212 -15.44 2.27 14.19
N GLN A 213 -16.30 1.41 13.65
CA GLN A 213 -17.34 0.69 14.40
C GLN A 213 -17.00 -0.78 14.63
N LEU A 214 -16.21 -1.38 13.73
CA LEU A 214 -15.85 -2.80 13.80
C LEU A 214 -14.71 -3.02 14.79
N PRO A 215 -14.86 -3.90 15.81
CA PRO A 215 -13.76 -4.27 16.70
C PRO A 215 -12.56 -4.78 15.90
N THR A 216 -11.37 -4.23 16.13
CA THR A 216 -10.14 -4.60 15.39
C THR A 216 -8.93 -4.52 16.31
N LEU A 217 -7.83 -5.14 15.89
CA LEU A 217 -6.51 -4.96 16.48
C LEU A 217 -5.66 -3.96 15.71
N GLY A 218 -4.50 -3.59 16.28
CA GLY A 218 -3.48 -2.79 15.61
C GLY A 218 -3.87 -1.32 15.45
N SER A 219 -3.44 -0.70 14.35
CA SER A 219 -3.59 0.75 14.14
C SER A 219 -5.05 1.21 14.07
N ALA A 220 -5.97 0.35 13.61
CA ALA A 220 -7.39 0.65 13.61
C ALA A 220 -7.95 0.86 15.03
N ALA A 221 -7.55 0.05 16.01
CA ALA A 221 -7.95 0.23 17.41
C ALA A 221 -7.51 1.59 17.98
N ALA A 222 -6.32 2.07 17.62
CA ALA A 222 -5.82 3.37 18.04
C ALA A 222 -6.64 4.52 17.44
N VAL A 223 -6.99 4.43 16.15
CA VAL A 223 -7.86 5.40 15.47
C VAL A 223 -9.27 5.41 16.07
N GLN A 224 -9.83 4.24 16.38
CA GLN A 224 -11.13 4.10 17.05
C GLN A 224 -11.12 4.76 18.44
N ALA A 225 -10.07 4.51 19.23
CA ALA A 225 -9.92 5.14 20.54
C ALA A 225 -9.80 6.67 20.42
N TYR A 226 -8.95 7.16 19.53
CA TYR A 226 -8.78 8.58 19.27
C TYR A 226 -10.08 9.25 18.84
N GLN A 227 -10.81 8.66 17.88
CA GLN A 227 -12.08 9.22 17.41
C GLN A 227 -13.15 9.24 18.51
N ARG A 228 -13.21 8.23 19.39
CA ARG A 228 -14.13 8.24 20.53
C ARG A 228 -13.78 9.33 21.56
N GLU A 229 -12.50 9.60 21.77
CA GLU A 229 -12.04 10.61 22.73
C GLU A 229 -12.14 12.04 22.19
N ARG A 230 -11.73 12.25 20.92
CA ARG A 230 -11.53 13.59 20.33
C ARG A 230 -12.59 13.99 19.32
N GLY A 231 -13.26 13.03 18.68
CA GLY A 231 -14.36 13.28 17.75
C GLY A 231 -13.98 13.93 16.41
N ASN A 232 -12.72 14.33 16.20
CA ASN A 232 -12.30 15.19 15.10
C ASN A 232 -11.53 14.48 13.96
N ALA A 233 -11.23 13.18 14.07
CA ALA A 233 -10.46 12.49 13.03
C ALA A 233 -11.25 12.24 11.75
N LEU A 234 -12.57 12.03 11.84
CA LEU A 234 -13.40 11.65 10.68
C LEU A 234 -13.32 12.66 9.52
N ALA A 235 -13.19 13.95 9.83
CA ALA A 235 -13.06 15.00 8.82
C ALA A 235 -11.79 14.84 7.96
N THR A 236 -10.68 14.42 8.57
CA THR A 236 -9.46 14.04 7.86
C THR A 236 -9.66 12.70 7.16
N LEU A 237 -10.08 11.66 7.90
CA LEU A 237 -10.16 10.28 7.40
C LEU A 237 -11.04 10.14 6.15
N ALA A 238 -12.08 10.97 5.98
CA ALA A 238 -12.89 10.99 4.77
C ALA A 238 -12.08 11.25 3.48
N TYR A 239 -10.97 12.00 3.56
CA TYR A 239 -10.04 12.22 2.44
C TYR A 239 -9.00 11.11 2.28
N TYR A 240 -8.85 10.24 3.28
CA TYR A 240 -7.88 9.15 3.31
C TYR A 240 -8.57 7.78 3.31
N ASP A 241 -9.78 7.72 2.77
CA ASP A 241 -10.50 6.47 2.56
C ASP A 241 -10.04 5.83 1.24
N ALA A 242 -9.39 4.68 1.35
CA ALA A 242 -8.89 3.92 0.22
C ALA A 242 -10.02 3.43 -0.70
N ALA A 243 -11.22 3.21 -0.17
CA ALA A 243 -12.35 2.80 -0.99
C ALA A 243 -12.88 3.98 -1.82
N ILE A 244 -12.90 5.20 -1.30
CA ILE A 244 -13.25 6.39 -2.08
C ILE A 244 -12.21 6.62 -3.18
N ALA A 245 -10.91 6.59 -2.84
CA ALA A 245 -9.83 6.76 -3.81
C ALA A 245 -9.90 5.72 -4.94
N SER A 246 -10.18 4.45 -4.60
CA SER A 246 -10.19 3.35 -5.58
C SER A 246 -11.21 3.52 -6.71
N ARG A 247 -12.25 4.36 -6.54
CA ARG A 247 -13.20 4.68 -7.62
C ARG A 247 -12.54 5.38 -8.81
N TYR A 248 -11.42 6.06 -8.57
CA TYR A 248 -10.71 6.85 -9.57
C TYR A 248 -9.58 6.07 -10.26
N THR A 249 -9.32 4.81 -9.85
CA THR A 249 -8.23 3.98 -10.39
C THR A 249 -8.49 3.53 -11.82
N GLN A 250 -7.53 3.75 -12.72
CA GLN A 250 -7.62 3.31 -14.12
C GLN A 250 -6.84 2.02 -14.41
N ALA A 251 -5.70 1.83 -13.73
CA ALA A 251 -4.86 0.65 -13.90
C ALA A 251 -5.59 -0.62 -13.47
N PRO A 252 -5.41 -1.76 -14.17
CA PRO A 252 -5.86 -3.05 -13.68
C PRO A 252 -5.35 -3.35 -12.27
N VAL A 253 -6.24 -3.85 -11.41
CA VAL A 253 -5.90 -4.17 -10.01
C VAL A 253 -6.27 -5.59 -9.65
N HIS A 254 -5.30 -6.33 -9.11
CA HIS A 254 -5.50 -7.62 -8.49
C HIS A 254 -5.59 -7.46 -6.96
N VAL A 255 -6.72 -7.77 -6.36
CA VAL A 255 -6.92 -7.68 -4.91
C VAL A 255 -6.95 -9.08 -4.31
N ALA A 256 -6.09 -9.35 -3.33
CA ALA A 256 -6.28 -10.49 -2.43
C ALA A 256 -7.02 -10.00 -1.18
N ALA A 257 -8.23 -10.50 -0.93
CA ALA A 257 -9.05 -10.10 0.22
C ALA A 257 -9.42 -11.31 1.08
N ALA A 258 -9.37 -11.13 2.40
CA ALA A 258 -9.65 -12.18 3.36
C ALA A 258 -11.13 -12.23 3.76
N LEU A 259 -11.66 -13.43 3.98
CA LEU A 259 -13.00 -13.66 4.51
C LEU A 259 -13.07 -13.42 6.03
N ALA A 260 -11.96 -13.59 6.73
CA ALA A 260 -11.80 -13.27 8.14
C ALA A 260 -10.46 -12.57 8.41
N ASP A 261 -10.45 -11.46 9.14
CA ASP A 261 -9.21 -10.75 9.46
C ASP A 261 -9.38 -9.90 10.73
N PRO A 262 -8.59 -10.13 11.79
CA PRO A 262 -8.72 -9.44 13.07
C PRO A 262 -8.06 -8.04 13.09
N VAL A 263 -7.27 -7.69 12.07
CA VAL A 263 -6.51 -6.43 12.00
C VAL A 263 -7.07 -5.49 10.93
N VAL A 264 -7.33 -6.02 9.73
CA VAL A 264 -7.89 -5.27 8.61
C VAL A 264 -9.25 -5.87 8.27
N SER A 265 -10.31 -5.33 8.87
CA SER A 265 -11.67 -5.90 8.75
C SER A 265 -12.06 -6.22 7.28
N PRO A 266 -12.56 -7.44 6.96
CA PRO A 266 -13.01 -7.79 5.61
C PRO A 266 -13.96 -6.77 4.98
N PRO A 267 -14.93 -6.17 5.70
CA PRO A 267 -15.76 -5.12 5.12
C PRO A 267 -15.00 -3.94 4.51
N GLY A 268 -13.89 -3.52 5.13
CA GLY A 268 -13.02 -2.47 4.59
C GLY A 268 -12.25 -2.91 3.35
N GLN A 269 -11.71 -4.13 3.36
CA GLN A 269 -10.99 -4.71 2.20
C GLN A 269 -11.91 -4.83 0.98
N PHE A 270 -13.10 -5.38 1.17
CA PHE A 270 -14.08 -5.53 0.10
C PHE A 270 -14.67 -4.20 -0.34
N SER A 271 -14.81 -3.21 0.54
CA SER A 271 -15.22 -1.87 0.12
C SER A 271 -14.22 -1.24 -0.86
N ILE A 272 -12.91 -1.52 -0.73
CA ILE A 272 -11.88 -1.13 -1.69
C ILE A 272 -12.07 -1.88 -3.00
N TYR A 273 -12.17 -3.21 -2.95
CA TYR A 273 -12.37 -4.04 -4.14
C TYR A 273 -13.63 -3.65 -4.92
N ASN A 274 -14.76 -3.47 -4.24
CA ASN A 274 -16.04 -3.13 -4.85
C ASN A 274 -16.00 -1.75 -5.52
N ALA A 275 -15.22 -0.81 -4.98
CA ALA A 275 -15.07 0.54 -5.52
C ALA A 275 -14.27 0.62 -6.83
N LEU A 276 -13.34 -0.32 -7.04
CA LEU A 276 -12.49 -0.34 -8.24
C LEU A 276 -13.34 -0.47 -9.51
N PRO A 277 -12.94 0.16 -10.63
CA PRO A 277 -13.55 -0.05 -11.94
C PRO A 277 -13.44 -1.51 -12.44
N PRO A 278 -14.13 -1.88 -13.53
CA PRO A 278 -14.30 -3.28 -13.95
C PRO A 278 -13.01 -4.07 -14.22
N ASN A 279 -11.89 -3.40 -14.51
CA ASN A 279 -10.58 -4.04 -14.72
C ASN A 279 -9.96 -4.47 -13.38
N LYS A 280 -10.64 -5.37 -12.66
CA LYS A 280 -10.22 -5.85 -11.35
C LYS A 280 -10.34 -7.37 -11.24
N LYS A 281 -9.40 -7.98 -10.54
CA LYS A 281 -9.38 -9.42 -10.23
C LYS A 281 -9.40 -9.59 -8.71
N LEU A 282 -10.17 -10.56 -8.22
CA LEU A 282 -10.25 -10.90 -6.79
C LEU A 282 -9.66 -12.29 -6.56
N PHE A 283 -8.76 -12.38 -5.60
CA PHE A 283 -8.31 -13.63 -4.99
C PHE A 283 -8.83 -13.68 -3.56
N LEU A 284 -9.49 -14.77 -3.19
CA LEU A 284 -10.03 -14.94 -1.84
C LEU A 284 -9.01 -15.64 -0.96
N LEU A 285 -8.79 -15.07 0.22
CA LEU A 285 -8.05 -15.69 1.31
C LEU A 285 -9.05 -16.12 2.39
N ASP A 286 -8.80 -17.25 3.03
CA ASP A 286 -9.65 -17.68 4.15
C ASP A 286 -9.44 -16.74 5.33
N TRP A 287 -8.18 -16.40 5.61
CA TRP A 287 -7.78 -15.54 6.71
C TRP A 287 -6.68 -14.54 6.32
N GLY A 288 -6.77 -13.35 6.89
CA GLY A 288 -5.71 -12.35 6.92
C GLY A 288 -5.22 -12.13 8.36
N HIS A 289 -3.95 -11.74 8.51
CA HIS A 289 -3.31 -11.41 9.80
C HIS A 289 -3.51 -12.46 10.92
N ALA A 290 -3.61 -13.73 10.54
CA ALA A 290 -3.69 -14.88 11.43
C ALA A 290 -3.05 -16.10 10.77
N ASP A 291 -2.62 -17.06 11.58
CA ASP A 291 -2.21 -18.39 11.11
C ASP A 291 -3.45 -19.27 10.94
N TYR A 292 -3.48 -20.07 9.88
CA TYR A 292 -4.59 -20.96 9.56
C TYR A 292 -4.14 -22.17 8.74
N ALA A 293 -4.92 -23.25 8.82
CA ALA A 293 -4.68 -24.44 8.01
C ALA A 293 -4.82 -24.12 6.52
N GLY A 294 -3.87 -24.56 5.70
CA GLY A 294 -3.89 -24.29 4.25
C GLY A 294 -3.26 -22.95 3.83
N GLN A 295 -2.75 -22.14 4.77
CA GLN A 295 -2.13 -20.85 4.47
C GLN A 295 -0.98 -20.96 3.45
N PHE A 296 -0.15 -21.99 3.55
CA PHE A 296 0.97 -22.20 2.63
C PHE A 296 0.48 -22.53 1.20
N GLU A 297 -0.54 -23.37 1.09
CA GLU A 297 -1.22 -23.68 -0.18
C GLU A 297 -1.85 -22.43 -0.80
N GLN A 298 -2.61 -21.64 -0.02
CA GLN A 298 -3.22 -20.40 -0.49
C GLN A 298 -2.17 -19.36 -0.90
N GLN A 299 -1.06 -19.25 -0.17
CA GLN A 299 0.03 -18.34 -0.52
C GLN A 299 0.70 -18.74 -1.85
N ARG A 300 0.92 -20.04 -2.08
CA ARG A 300 1.45 -20.52 -3.38
C ARG A 300 0.48 -20.25 -4.52
N ALA A 301 -0.81 -20.50 -4.31
CA ALA A 301 -1.85 -20.21 -5.29
C ALA A 301 -1.92 -18.70 -5.59
N LEU A 302 -1.83 -17.84 -4.58
CA LEU A 302 -1.80 -16.40 -4.74
C LEU A 302 -0.59 -15.93 -5.55
N LEU A 303 0.60 -16.48 -5.27
CA LEU A 303 1.81 -16.15 -6.04
C LEU A 303 1.71 -16.58 -7.51
N SER A 304 1.13 -17.76 -7.77
CA SER A 304 0.86 -18.23 -9.12
C SER A 304 -0.13 -17.31 -9.86
N ASP A 305 -1.22 -16.93 -9.19
CA ASP A 305 -2.24 -16.04 -9.75
C ASP A 305 -1.69 -14.63 -10.01
N LEU A 306 -0.84 -14.14 -9.12
CA LEU A 306 -0.13 -12.88 -9.27
C LEU A 306 0.83 -12.90 -10.46
N GLN A 307 1.57 -14.00 -10.65
CA GLN A 307 2.48 -14.15 -11.79
C GLN A 307 1.71 -14.09 -13.12
N GLU A 308 0.56 -14.77 -13.21
CA GLU A 308 -0.32 -14.69 -14.37
C GLU A 308 -0.86 -13.25 -14.57
N PHE A 309 -1.33 -12.60 -13.50
CA PHE A 309 -1.85 -11.24 -13.57
C PHE A 309 -0.81 -10.22 -14.07
N LEU A 310 0.47 -10.44 -13.76
CA LEU A 310 1.58 -9.58 -14.20
C LEU A 310 2.23 -10.06 -15.50
N HIS A 311 1.71 -11.11 -16.15
CA HIS A 311 2.29 -11.66 -17.38
C HIS A 311 2.37 -10.61 -18.49
N ASP A 312 1.36 -9.75 -18.62
CA ASP A 312 1.32 -8.70 -19.66
C ASP A 312 1.76 -7.32 -19.12
N LEU A 313 2.57 -7.31 -18.04
CA LEU A 313 3.26 -6.09 -17.61
C LEU A 313 4.44 -5.78 -18.54
#